data_AF-A0A961ATR5-F1
#
_entry.id   AF-A0A961ATR5-F1
#
_cell.length_a   1.000
_cell.length_b   1.000
_cell.length_c   1.000
_cell.angle_alpha   90.00
_cell.angle_beta   90.00
_cell.angle_gamma   90.00
#
_symmetry.space_group_name_H-M   'P 1'
#
loop_
_entity.id
_entity.type
_entity.pdbx_description
1 polymer ?
#
loop_
_entity_poly.entity_id
_entity_poly.type
_entity_poly.pdbx_seq_one_letter_code
_entity_poly.pdbx_strand_id
1 'polypeptide(L)' 'IHRALKPGGKLVVIDFERIEGVSSDWIMGHVRAGKEVFRGEIEKTGFELEDEKKLFKENYFLVFRKAK' A
#
# COMPACT_ATOMS: atom_id res chain seq x y z
N ILE A 1 -5.41 -13.23 2.47
CA ILE A 1 -6.47 -12.22 2.20
C ILE A 1 -7.08 -12.39 0.81
N HIS A 2 -6.29 -12.44 -0.27
CA HIS A 2 -6.80 -12.53 -1.66
C HIS A 2 -7.91 -13.59 -1.88
N ARG A 3 -7.75 -14.82 -1.37
CA ARG A 3 -8.77 -15.88 -1.48
C ARG A 3 -10.10 -15.58 -0.78
N ALA A 4 -10.08 -14.76 0.28
CA ALA A 4 -11.26 -14.45 1.08
C ALA A 4 -12.11 -13.31 0.49
N LEU A 5 -11.54 -12.48 -0.40
CA LEU A 5 -12.25 -11.37 -1.03
C LEU A 5 -13.03 -11.85 -2.26
N LYS A 6 -14.27 -11.39 -2.40
CA LYS A 6 -15.07 -11.56 -3.63
C LYS A 6 -14.45 -10.75 -4.79
N PRO A 7 -14.69 -11.13 -6.06
CA PRO A 7 -14.34 -10.30 -7.21
C PRO A 7 -14.85 -8.86 -7.04
N GLY A 8 -14.00 -7.86 -7.32
CA GLY A 8 -14.31 -6.44 -7.11
C GLY A 8 -14.25 -5.96 -5.66
N GLY A 9 -14.00 -6.85 -4.68
CA GLY A 9 -13.79 -6.48 -3.28
C GLY A 9 -12.56 -5.58 -3.09
N LYS A 10 -12.56 -4.78 -2.02
CA LYS A 10 -11.51 -3.79 -1.75
C LYS A 10 -10.45 -4.34 -0.80
N LEU A 11 -9.20 -4.01 -1.09
CA LEU A 11 -8.09 -4.08 -0.16
C LEU A 11 -7.61 -2.65 0.07
N VAL A 12 -7.68 -2.17 1.31
CA VAL A 12 -7.18 -0.85 1.70
C VAL A 12 -5.88 -1.05 2.47
N VAL A 13 -4.82 -0.37 2.04
CA VAL A 13 -3.51 -0.42 2.68
C VAL A 13 -3.13 0.99 3.11
N ILE A 14 -2.81 1.13 4.39
CA ILE A 14 -2.29 2.35 4.99
C ILE A 14 -0.97 1.96 5.65
N ASP A 15 0.13 2.55 5.21
CA ASP A 15 1.46 2.29 5.75
C ASP A 15 2.32 3.55 5.60
N PHE A 16 3.53 3.56 6.15
CA PHE A 16 4.40 4.73 6.19
C PHE A 16 5.13 4.99 4.86
N GLU A 17 5.26 6.26 4.51
CA GLU A 17 6.18 6.70 3.45
C GLU A 17 7.63 6.49 3.94
N ARG A 18 8.42 5.78 3.14
CA ARG A 18 9.82 5.45 3.44
C ARG A 18 10.74 6.22 2.50
N ILE A 19 11.14 7.41 2.93
CA ILE A 19 11.95 8.34 2.13
C ILE A 19 13.23 8.67 2.91
N GLU A 20 14.37 8.26 2.37
CA GLU A 20 15.67 8.51 2.99
C GLU A 20 15.93 10.01 3.17
N GLY A 21 16.39 10.41 4.36
CA GLY A 21 16.61 11.82 4.72
C GLY A 21 15.34 12.62 5.02
N VAL A 22 14.14 12.02 4.90
CA VAL A 22 12.86 12.68 5.19
C VAL A 22 12.08 11.95 6.29
N SER A 23 11.95 10.63 6.20
CA SER A 23 11.26 9.82 7.19
C SER A 23 12.11 9.66 8.46
N SER A 24 11.47 9.52 9.62
CA SER A 24 12.16 9.31 10.89
C SER A 24 12.93 7.98 10.92
N ASP A 25 13.97 7.90 11.76
CA ASP A 25 14.75 6.66 11.94
C ASP A 25 13.88 5.46 12.35
N TRP A 26 12.84 5.72 13.14
CA TRP A 26 11.87 4.69 13.52
C TRP A 26 11.14 4.13 12.29
N ILE A 27 10.63 4.99 11.39
CA ILE A 27 10.00 4.53 10.14
C ILE A 27 11.02 3.76 9.30
N MET A 28 12.23 4.30 9.14
CA MET A 28 13.27 3.69 8.31
C MET A 28 13.68 2.28 8.77
N GLY A 29 13.62 2.01 10.09
CA GLY A 29 13.85 0.70 10.69
C GLY A 29 12.60 -0.18 10.85
N HIS A 30 11.40 0.39 10.81
CA HIS A 30 10.14 -0.33 10.99
C HIS A 30 9.59 -0.90 9.68
N VAL A 31 9.61 -0.12 8.59
CA VAL A 31 9.06 -0.56 7.30
C VAL A 31 10.13 -1.13 6.38
N ARG A 32 9.84 -2.29 5.80
CA ARG A 32 10.77 -3.04 4.95
C ARG A 32 11.12 -2.32 3.64
N ALA A 33 10.17 -1.61 3.05
CA ALA A 33 10.30 -1.01 1.73
C ALA A 33 9.39 0.22 1.57
N GLY A 34 9.59 0.99 0.49
CA GLY A 34 8.73 2.13 0.16
C GLY A 34 7.44 1.72 -0.55
N LYS A 35 6.54 2.69 -0.72
CA LYS A 35 5.22 2.55 -1.33
C LYS A 35 5.22 1.77 -2.65
N GLU A 36 6.11 2.12 -3.57
CA GLU A 36 6.15 1.51 -4.91
C GLU A 36 6.44 0.01 -4.89
N VAL A 37 7.27 -0.45 -3.94
CA VAL A 37 7.57 -1.88 -3.79
C VAL A 37 6.33 -2.64 -3.31
N PHE A 38 5.69 -2.15 -2.23
CA PHE A 38 4.48 -2.77 -1.70
C PHE A 38 3.32 -2.74 -2.69
N ARG A 39 3.13 -1.62 -3.39
CA ARG A 39 2.14 -1.50 -4.47
C ARG A 39 2.38 -2.56 -5.54
N GLY A 40 3.61 -2.67 -6.06
CA GLY A 40 3.94 -3.64 -7.11
C GLY A 40 3.78 -5.09 -6.65
N GLU A 41 4.11 -5.41 -5.40
CA GLU A 41 3.86 -6.73 -4.82
C GLU A 41 2.35 -7.03 -4.74
N ILE A 42 1.52 -6.08 -4.32
CA ILE A 42 0.07 -6.23 -4.27
C ILE A 42 -0.52 -6.42 -5.67
N GLU A 43 -0.14 -5.58 -6.63
CA GLU A 43 -0.62 -5.65 -8.01
C GLU A 43 -0.29 -7.02 -8.65
N LYS A 44 0.92 -7.55 -8.43
CA LYS A 44 1.32 -8.89 -8.89
C LYS A 44 0.46 -10.04 -8.35
N THR A 45 -0.28 -9.82 -7.26
CA THR A 45 -1.19 -10.84 -6.70
C THR A 45 -2.61 -10.81 -7.27
N GLY A 46 -2.86 -9.98 -8.29
CA GLY A 46 -4.18 -9.88 -8.93
C GLY A 46 -5.08 -8.79 -8.32
N PHE A 47 -4.47 -7.77 -7.71
CA PHE A 47 -5.17 -6.55 -7.35
C PHE A 47 -4.83 -5.44 -8.34
N GLU A 48 -5.72 -4.47 -8.46
CA GLU A 48 -5.52 -3.29 -9.31
C GLU A 48 -5.69 -2.05 -8.44
N LEU A 49 -4.74 -1.09 -8.54
CA LEU A 49 -4.87 0.18 -7.84
C LEU A 49 -6.09 0.92 -8.38
N GLU A 50 -6.99 1.28 -7.48
CA GLU A 50 -8.21 2.01 -7.80
C GLU A 50 -8.10 3.49 -7.39
N ASP A 51 -7.48 3.76 -6.25
CA ASP A 51 -7.35 5.12 -5.73
C ASP A 51 -6.15 5.25 -4.79
N GLU A 52 -5.57 6.45 -4.71
CA GLU A 52 -4.58 6.84 -3.71
C GLU A 52 -5.07 8.11 -3.02
N LYS A 53 -5.31 8.04 -1.70
CA LYS A 53 -5.85 9.15 -0.93
C LYS A 53 -4.74 9.88 -0.17
N LYS A 54 -4.68 11.20 -0.32
CA LYS A 54 -3.79 12.06 0.48
C LYS A 54 -4.47 12.53 1.75
N LEU A 55 -4.59 11.63 2.73
CA LEU A 55 -5.26 11.92 4.01
C LEU A 55 -4.29 12.08 5.18
N PHE A 56 -3.04 11.63 5.03
CA PHE A 56 -2.04 11.61 6.09
C PHE A 56 -0.75 12.29 5.63
N LYS A 57 0.06 12.72 6.61
CA LYS A 57 1.35 13.40 6.36
C LYS A 57 2.49 12.41 6.14
N GLU A 58 2.52 11.34 6.92
CA GLU A 58 3.64 10.37 6.95
C GLU A 58 3.24 9.01 6.36
N ASN A 59 1.98 8.83 5.96
CA ASN A 59 1.45 7.58 5.46
C ASN A 59 0.88 7.75 4.06
N TYR A 60 1.02 6.70 3.26
CA TYR A 60 0.24 6.55 2.06
C TYR A 60 -1.06 5.80 2.35
N PHE A 61 -2.08 6.04 1.54
CA PHE A 61 -3.36 5.36 1.59
C PHE A 61 -3.69 4.85 0.20
N LEU A 62 -3.66 3.55 0.00
CA LEU A 62 -3.95 2.92 -1.28
C LEU A 62 -5.23 2.09 -1.17
N VAL A 63 -6.12 2.30 -2.13
CA VAL A 63 -7.30 1.45 -2.34
C VAL A 63 -7.04 0.60 -3.56
N PHE A 64 -7.09 -0.70 -3.38
CA PHE A 64 -7.04 -1.68 -4.45
C PHE A 64 -8.38 -2.37 -4.61
N ARG A 65 -8.70 -2.76 -5.83
CA ARG A 65 -9.77 -3.72 -6.11
C ARG A 65 -9.19 -5.07 -6.49
N LYS A 66 -9.79 -6.16 -6.00
CA LYS A 66 -9.47 -7.51 -6.48
C LYS A 66 -9.92 -7.62 -7.95
N ALA A 67 -9.00 -7.97 -8.84
CA ALA A 67 -9.31 -8.28 -10.22
C ALA A 67 -10.30 -9.47 -10.29
N LYS A 68 -11.04 -9.59 -11.40
CA LYS A 68 -12.07 -10.62 -11.53
C LYS A 68 -11.52 -12.03 -11.40
#